data_AF-A0A2K8YRU5-F1
#
_entry.id   AF-A0A2K8YRU5-F1
#
_cell.length_a   1.000
_cell.length_b   1.000
_cell.length_c   1.000
_cell.angle_alpha   90.00
_cell.angle_beta   90.00
_cell.angle_gamma   90.00
#
_symmetry.space_group_name_H-M   'P 1'
#
loop_
_entity.id
_entity.type
_entity.pdbx_description
1 polymer ?
#
loop_
_entity_poly.entity_id
_entity_poly.type
_entity_poly.pdbx_seq_one_letter_code
_entity_poly.pdbx_strand_id
1 'polypeptide(L)'
;MRFSEIVEVQNSFALLTTDNESIFMTFEDYLIQKKINAIQFKQADPATYVDWQRVFVDVHPESFTAQKKFLLNDIRRKYLVR
;
A
#
# COMPACT_ATOMS: atom_id res chain seq x y z
N MET A 1 33.88 19.33 2.40
CA MET A 1 32.83 18.69 1.59
C MET A 1 33.36 17.33 1.14
N ARG A 2 32.91 16.24 1.77
CA ARG A 2 33.10 14.87 1.27
C ARG A 2 31.72 14.22 1.23
N PHE A 3 31.04 14.38 0.11
CA PHE A 3 29.71 13.82 -0.14
C PHE A 3 29.72 12.30 -0.36
N SER A 4 30.89 11.66 -0.33
CA SER A 4 31.07 10.24 -0.63
C SER A 4 30.73 9.29 0.52
N GLU A 5 30.63 9.76 1.77
CA GLU A 5 30.32 8.88 2.93
C GLU A 5 28.82 8.76 3.23
N ILE A 6 27.97 9.66 2.71
CA ILE A 6 26.53 9.63 2.97
C ILE A 6 25.80 8.65 2.03
N VAL A 7 26.38 8.38 0.84
CA VAL A 7 25.75 7.50 -0.16
C VAL A 7 25.87 6.02 0.22
N GLU A 8 26.90 5.64 0.98
CA GLU A 8 27.16 4.23 1.32
C GLU A 8 26.30 3.72 2.49
N VAL A 9 25.86 4.62 3.37
CA VAL A 9 24.94 4.28 4.48
C VAL A 9 23.50 4.08 3.98
N GLN A 10 23.09 4.79 2.92
CA GLN A 10 21.78 4.56 2.30
C GLN A 10 21.72 3.21 1.57
N ASN A 11 22.85 2.70 1.07
CA ASN A 11 22.90 1.43 0.35
C ASN A 11 23.02 0.20 1.25
N SER A 12 23.20 0.38 2.56
CA SER A 12 23.35 -0.70 3.55
C SER A 12 22.02 -1.12 4.22
N PHE A 13 20.96 -0.32 4.10
CA PHE A 13 19.63 -0.68 4.60
C PHE A 13 18.89 -1.68 3.69
N ALA A 14 19.37 -1.87 2.46
CA ALA A 14 18.73 -2.69 1.44
C ALA A 14 19.01 -4.21 1.54
N LEU A 15 19.61 -4.72 2.62
CA LEU A 15 20.04 -6.12 2.73
C LEU A 15 19.38 -6.95 3.85
N LEU A 16 18.19 -6.57 4.36
CA LEU A 16 17.46 -7.36 5.36
C LEU A 16 15.93 -7.39 5.22
N THR A 17 15.38 -7.27 4.02
CA THR A 17 13.95 -7.54 3.80
C THR A 17 13.77 -8.40 2.56
N THR A 18 13.17 -9.57 2.74
CA THR A 18 12.69 -10.46 1.67
C THR A 18 11.55 -9.86 0.82
N ASP A 19 11.38 -8.54 0.83
CA ASP A 19 10.17 -7.85 0.38
C ASP A 19 10.50 -6.64 -0.50
N ASN A 20 11.46 -6.81 -1.41
CA ASN A 20 11.72 -5.83 -2.49
C ASN A 20 10.63 -5.83 -3.59
N GLU A 21 9.48 -6.45 -3.31
CA GLU A 21 8.28 -6.43 -4.15
C GLU A 21 7.34 -5.26 -3.81
N SER A 22 7.58 -4.58 -2.69
CA SER A 22 6.66 -3.59 -2.11
C SER A 22 6.76 -2.17 -2.69
N ILE A 23 7.82 -1.83 -3.43
CA ILE A 23 8.01 -0.49 -4.00
C ILE A 23 7.23 -0.29 -5.32
N PHE A 24 6.78 -1.38 -5.95
CA PHE A 24 6.12 -1.34 -7.28
C PHE A 24 4.61 -1.64 -7.26
N MET A 25 4.03 -1.97 -6.11
CA MET A 25 2.64 -2.39 -6.02
C MET A 25 1.71 -1.17 -5.96
N THR A 26 0.83 -1.01 -6.95
CA THR A 26 -0.15 0.08 -6.94
C THR A 26 -1.24 -0.17 -5.90
N PHE A 27 -1.92 0.88 -5.44
CA PHE A 27 -3.07 0.74 -4.54
C PHE A 27 -4.19 -0.09 -5.16
N GLU A 28 -4.34 -0.05 -6.48
CA GLU A 28 -5.33 -0.83 -7.22
C GLU A 28 -4.99 -2.33 -7.19
N ASP A 29 -3.72 -2.67 -7.44
CA ASP A 29 -3.23 -4.05 -7.31
C ASP A 29 -3.38 -4.56 -5.88
N TYR A 30 -3.14 -3.70 -4.89
CA TYR A 30 -3.37 -3.99 -3.48
C TYR A 30 -4.81 -4.37 -3.18
N LEU A 31 -5.77 -3.56 -3.65
CA LEU A 31 -7.18 -3.86 -3.44
C LEU A 31 -7.58 -5.18 -4.10
N ILE A 32 -7.11 -5.44 -5.32
CA ILE A 32 -7.38 -6.70 -6.04
C ILE A 32 -6.83 -7.90 -5.26
N GLN A 33 -5.59 -7.84 -4.75
CA GLN A 33 -5.02 -8.89 -3.90
C GLN A 33 -5.83 -9.12 -2.62
N LYS A 34 -6.44 -8.07 -2.05
CA LYS A 34 -7.36 -8.18 -0.91
C LYS A 34 -8.78 -8.61 -1.29
N LYS A 35 -9.02 -9.00 -2.55
CA LYS A 35 -10.32 -9.37 -3.12
C LYS A 35 -11.33 -8.22 -3.07
N ILE A 36 -10.86 -6.99 -3.21
CA ILE A 36 -11.67 -5.77 -3.26
C ILE A 36 -11.66 -5.23 -4.68
N ASN A 37 -12.85 -4.98 -5.24
CA ASN A 37 -13.01 -4.36 -6.55
C ASN A 37 -12.73 -2.86 -6.45
N ALA A 38 -11.55 -2.43 -6.92
CA ALA A 38 -11.10 -1.05 -6.86
C ALA A 38 -12.06 -0.07 -7.58
N ILE A 39 -12.64 -0.49 -8.71
CA ILE A 39 -13.57 0.34 -9.49
C ILE A 39 -14.86 0.60 -8.70
N GLN A 40 -15.45 -0.45 -8.14
CA GLN A 40 -16.66 -0.32 -7.33
C GLN A 40 -16.40 0.49 -6.05
N PHE A 41 -15.26 0.28 -5.41
CA PHE A 41 -14.90 1.05 -4.22
C PHE A 41 -14.72 2.55 -4.56
N LYS A 42 -14.00 2.86 -5.63
CA LYS A 42 -13.80 4.24 -6.10
C LYS A 42 -15.11 4.94 -6.51
N GLN A 43 -16.05 4.20 -7.10
CA GLN A 43 -17.36 4.75 -7.48
C GLN A 43 -18.29 4.97 -6.29
N ALA A 44 -18.29 4.04 -5.33
CA ALA A 44 -19.17 4.12 -4.17
C ALA A 44 -18.68 5.10 -3.10
N ASP A 45 -17.36 5.22 -2.92
CA ASP A 45 -16.75 6.14 -1.97
C ASP A 45 -15.40 6.69 -2.48
N PRO A 46 -15.45 7.68 -3.40
CA PRO A 46 -14.24 8.27 -3.98
C PRO A 46 -13.39 9.05 -2.95
N ALA A 47 -14.01 9.61 -1.91
CA ALA A 47 -13.30 10.37 -0.89
C ALA A 47 -12.41 9.45 -0.04
N THR A 48 -12.99 8.37 0.49
CA THR A 48 -12.24 7.37 1.25
C THR A 48 -11.18 6.70 0.37
N TYR A 49 -11.47 6.44 -0.90
CA TYR A 49 -10.51 5.88 -1.85
C TYR A 49 -9.25 6.74 -1.98
N VAL A 50 -9.41 8.05 -2.21
CA VAL A 50 -8.28 8.99 -2.37
C VAL A 50 -7.48 9.14 -1.08
N ASP A 51 -8.15 9.22 0.07
CA ASP A 51 -7.46 9.31 1.35
C ASP A 51 -6.65 8.06 1.65
N TRP A 52 -7.20 6.88 1.37
CA TRP A 52 -6.51 5.63 1.56
C TRP A 52 -5.35 5.46 0.59
N GLN A 53 -5.54 5.85 -0.67
CA GLN A 53 -4.47 5.86 -1.66
C GLN A 53 -3.31 6.76 -1.23
N ARG A 54 -3.58 7.94 -0.68
CA ARG A 54 -2.53 8.82 -0.14
C ARG A 54 -1.77 8.15 1.00
N VAL A 55 -2.50 7.61 1.99
CA VAL A 55 -1.87 6.91 3.12
C VAL A 55 -1.07 5.69 2.66
N PHE A 56 -1.57 4.96 1.66
CA PHE A 56 -0.89 3.78 1.11
C PHE A 56 0.44 4.12 0.43
N VAL A 57 0.61 5.32 -0.12
CA VAL A 57 1.89 5.78 -0.67
C VAL A 57 2.89 6.11 0.45
N ASP A 58 2.41 6.56 1.60
CA ASP A 58 3.24 6.97 2.73
C ASP A 58 3.68 5.80 3.62
N VAL A 59 2.99 4.65 3.57
CA VAL A 59 3.27 3.48 4.43
C VAL A 59 3.38 2.17 3.66
N HIS A 60 4.14 1.21 4.20
CA HIS A 60 4.23 -0.14 3.63
C HIS A 60 2.84 -0.83 3.56
N PRO A 61 2.53 -1.63 2.52
CA PRO A 61 1.22 -2.30 2.36
C PRO A 61 0.79 -3.16 3.56
N GLU A 62 1.74 -3.80 4.24
CA GLU A 62 1.44 -4.58 5.45
C GLU A 62 1.06 -3.69 6.63
N SER A 63 1.78 -2.57 6.80
CA SER A 63 1.46 -1.58 7.82
C SER A 63 0.09 -0.95 7.56
N PHE A 64 -0.22 -0.64 6.30
CA PHE A 64 -1.55 -0.19 5.88
C PHE A 64 -2.61 -1.24 6.23
N THR A 65 -2.36 -2.51 5.88
CA THR A 65 -3.28 -3.63 6.16
C THR A 65 -3.54 -3.78 7.65
N ALA A 66 -2.51 -3.68 8.49
CA ALA A 66 -2.64 -3.79 9.94
C ALA A 66 -3.49 -2.64 10.52
N GLN A 67 -3.22 -1.41 10.11
CA GLN A 67 -3.96 -0.22 10.57
C GLN A 67 -5.42 -0.22 10.10
N LYS A 68 -5.68 -0.69 8.88
CA LYS A 68 -7.01 -0.63 8.24
C LYS A 68 -7.72 -1.99 8.22
N LYS A 69 -7.25 -3.00 8.95
CA LYS A 69 -7.74 -4.39 8.89
C LYS A 69 -9.26 -4.52 8.97
N PHE A 70 -9.88 -3.84 9.94
CA PHE A 70 -11.33 -3.89 10.14
C PHE A 70 -12.09 -3.22 8.98
N LEU A 71 -11.62 -2.06 8.54
CA LEU A 71 -12.21 -1.32 7.42
C LEU A 71 -12.07 -2.10 6.11
N LEU A 72 -10.91 -2.69 5.84
CA LEU A 72 -10.68 -3.55 4.67
C LEU A 72 -11.61 -4.74 4.66
N ASN A 73 -11.88 -5.36 5.82
CA ASN A 73 -12.85 -6.45 5.92
C ASN A 73 -14.28 -6.00 5.59
N ASP A 74 -14.66 -4.79 6.00
CA ASP A 74 -15.99 -4.24 5.69
C ASP A 74 -16.12 -3.91 4.21
N ILE A 75 -15.10 -3.26 3.63
CA ILE A 75 -15.01 -2.92 2.20
C ILE A 75 -15.01 -4.21 1.35
N ARG A 76 -14.28 -5.25 1.75
CA ARG A 76 -14.27 -6.56 1.07
C ARG A 76 -15.65 -7.22 1.03
N ARG A 77 -16.45 -7.09 2.08
CA ARG A 77 -17.83 -7.62 2.09
C ARG A 77 -18.77 -6.82 1.18
N LYS A 78 -18.51 -5.51 1.00
CA LYS A 78 -19.31 -4.62 0.16
C LYS A 78 -18.95 -4.71 -1.34
N TYR A 79 -17.66 -4.80 -1.65
CA TYR A 79 -17.12 -4.70 -3.01
C TYR A 79 -16.22 -5.89 -3.34
N LEU A 80 -16.73 -7.11 -3.12
CA LEU A 80 -16.00 -8.34 -3.43
C LEU A 80 -15.72 -8.42 -4.95
N VAL A 81 -14.48 -8.71 -5.33
CA VAL A 81 -14.17 -9.09 -6.73
C VAL A 81 -14.95 -10.37 -7.05
N ARG A 82 -15.86 -10.30 -8.02
CA ARG A 82 -16.63 -11.45 -8.50
C ARG A 82 -15.86 -12.23 -9.54
#